data_AF-A0A9J6FTR8-F1
#
_entry.id   AF-A0A9J6FTR8-F1
#
_cell.length_a   1.000
_cell.length_b   1.000
_cell.length_c   1.000
_cell.angle_alpha   90.00
_cell.angle_beta   90.00
_cell.angle_gamma   90.00
#
_symmetry.space_group_name_H-M   'P 1'
#
loop_
_entity.id
_entity.type
_entity.pdbx_description
1 polymer ?
#
loop_
_entity_poly.entity_id
_entity_poly.type
_entity_poly.pdbx_seq_one_letter_code
_entity_poly.pdbx_strand_id
1 'polypeptide(L)'
;MKRPFRFAVVGSDKQHTINGRTVYGRQTQWGLVEVENRHHCEFPDLRDMLIRTHMQDLVEVTKTVHYENFRHERLQARHGHLNGHTINIVNLNESSL
;
A
#
# COMPACT_ATOMS: atom_id res chain seq x y z
N MET A 1 -8.72 -23.38 -3.56
CA MET A 1 -7.80 -22.67 -2.66
C MET A 1 -6.83 -21.85 -3.50
N LYS A 2 -7.08 -20.55 -3.72
CA LYS A 2 -6.15 -19.67 -4.44
C LYS A 2 -4.97 -19.38 -3.50
N ARG A 3 -3.74 -19.71 -3.91
CA ARG A 3 -2.55 -19.36 -3.13
C ARG A 3 -2.44 -17.82 -3.08
N PRO A 4 -2.07 -17.23 -1.94
CA PRO A 4 -1.84 -15.79 -1.88
C PRO A 4 -0.73 -15.43 -2.86
N PHE A 5 -1.00 -14.42 -3.68
CA PHE A 5 0.00 -13.83 -4.54
C PHE A 5 1.09 -13.20 -3.64
N ARG A 6 2.35 -13.62 -3.79
CA ARG A 6 3.49 -13.15 -2.97
C ARG A 6 4.63 -12.80 -3.90
N PHE A 7 5.09 -11.55 -3.86
CA PHE A 7 6.31 -11.14 -4.53
C PHE A 7 7.53 -11.37 -3.61
N ALA A 8 8.56 -12.03 -4.10
CA ALA A 8 9.88 -12.10 -3.49
C ALA A 8 10.68 -10.84 -3.87
N VAL A 9 10.57 -9.79 -3.06
CA VAL A 9 11.13 -8.47 -3.36
C VAL A 9 12.40 -8.16 -2.59
N VAL A 10 13.26 -7.36 -3.21
CA VAL A 10 14.42 -6.73 -2.58
C VAL A 10 14.26 -5.22 -2.75
N GLY A 11 14.42 -4.47 -1.67
CA GLY A 11 14.45 -3.00 -1.69
C GLY A 11 15.86 -2.45 -1.50
N SER A 12 16.16 -1.32 -2.13
CA SER A 12 17.38 -0.54 -1.87
C SER A 12 17.14 0.92 -2.23
N ASP A 13 17.69 1.83 -1.44
CA ASP A 13 17.83 3.26 -1.73
C ASP A 13 19.21 3.61 -2.33
N LYS A 14 20.14 2.65 -2.35
CA LYS A 14 21.51 2.85 -2.85
C LYS A 14 21.62 2.56 -4.34
N GLN A 15 22.34 3.45 -5.02
CA GLN A 15 22.67 3.33 -6.44
C GLN A 15 24.10 2.84 -6.65
N HIS A 16 24.30 2.06 -7.71
CA HIS A 16 25.59 1.51 -8.12
C HIS A 16 25.73 1.63 -9.65
N THR A 17 26.94 1.86 -10.14
CA THR A 17 27.23 1.94 -11.58
C THR A 17 27.74 0.59 -12.09
N ILE A 18 27.02 -0.05 -13.00
CA ILE A 18 27.42 -1.29 -13.69
C ILE A 18 27.36 -1.05 -15.20
N ASN A 19 28.44 -1.34 -15.93
CA ASN A 19 28.50 -1.19 -17.39
C ASN A 19 28.02 0.18 -17.89
N GLY A 20 28.35 1.25 -17.15
CA GLY A 20 27.93 2.62 -17.46
C GLY A 20 26.47 2.96 -17.16
N ARG A 21 25.70 2.04 -16.56
CA ARG A 21 24.31 2.27 -16.12
C ARG A 21 24.23 2.36 -14.61
N THR A 22 23.45 3.32 -14.12
CA THR A 22 23.12 3.44 -12.71
C THR A 22 21.94 2.54 -12.37
N VAL A 23 22.11 1.65 -11.40
CA VAL A 23 21.08 0.71 -10.93
C VAL A 23 20.92 0.80 -9.42
N TYR A 24 19.70 0.61 -8.93
CA TYR A 24 19.46 0.41 -7.50
C TYR A 24 19.86 -1.01 -7.10
N GLY A 25 20.60 -1.17 -6.00
CA GLY A 25 21.06 -2.49 -5.59
C GLY A 25 21.51 -2.59 -4.14
N ARG A 26 21.59 -3.82 -3.63
CA ARG A 26 22.15 -4.12 -2.30
C ARG A 26 23.50 -4.80 -2.46
N GLN A 27 24.57 -4.09 -2.10
CA GLN A 27 25.91 -4.66 -2.07
C GLN A 27 26.05 -5.61 -0.88
N THR A 28 26.57 -6.81 -1.15
CA THR A 28 26.94 -7.81 -0.14
C THR A 28 28.39 -8.23 -0.34
N GLN A 29 28.92 -9.08 0.54
CA GLN A 29 30.25 -9.67 0.37
C GLN A 29 30.33 -10.67 -0.80
N TRP A 30 29.19 -11.19 -1.28
CA TRP A 30 29.12 -12.17 -2.37
C TRP A 30 28.75 -11.55 -3.73
N GLY A 31 28.41 -10.26 -3.77
CA GLY A 31 28.03 -9.57 -4.99
C GLY A 31 26.96 -8.50 -4.78
N LEU A 32 26.48 -7.94 -5.89
CA LEU A 32 25.44 -6.92 -5.91
C LEU A 32 24.10 -7.54 -6.32
N VAL A 33 23.08 -7.37 -5.47
CA VAL A 33 21.70 -7.72 -5.83
C VAL A 33 21.04 -6.50 -6.46
N GLU A 34 20.93 -6.48 -7.78
CA GLU A 34 20.22 -5.44 -8.53
C GLU A 34 18.71 -5.54 -8.32
N VAL A 35 18.07 -4.45 -7.87
CA VAL A 35 16.64 -4.42 -7.52
C VAL A 35 15.74 -4.50 -8.76
N GLU A 36 16.14 -3.88 -9.87
CA GLU A 36 15.33 -3.88 -11.10
C GLU A 36 15.55 -5.11 -12.00
N ASN A 37 16.48 -5.99 -11.62
CA ASN A 37 16.79 -7.19 -12.41
C ASN A 37 15.84 -8.34 -12.04
N ARG A 38 15.02 -8.78 -12.99
CA ARG A 38 14.03 -9.87 -12.83
C ARG A 38 14.65 -11.23 -12.49
N HIS A 39 15.95 -11.41 -12.74
CA HIS A 39 16.67 -12.62 -12.33
C HIS A 39 17.04 -12.61 -10.84
N HIS A 40 16.98 -11.45 -10.17
CA HIS A 40 17.33 -11.31 -8.75
C HIS A 40 16.11 -11.24 -7.83
N CYS A 41 15.06 -10.54 -8.23
CA CYS A 41 13.84 -10.40 -7.43
C CYS A 41 12.63 -9.98 -8.28
N GLU A 42 11.45 -10.06 -7.69
CA GLU A 42 10.16 -9.75 -8.34
C GLU A 42 9.72 -8.28 -8.08
N PHE A 43 10.65 -7.41 -7.69
CA PHE A 43 10.35 -5.98 -7.55
C PHE A 43 9.80 -5.34 -8.83
N PRO A 44 10.31 -5.65 -10.04
CA PRO A 44 9.73 -5.11 -11.27
C PRO A 44 8.25 -5.46 -11.43
N ASP A 45 7.85 -6.68 -11.06
CA ASP A 45 6.46 -7.13 -11.13
C ASP A 45 5.58 -6.43 -10.08
N LEU A 46 6.07 -6.27 -8.85
CA LEU A 46 5.37 -5.50 -7.82
C LEU A 46 5.15 -4.05 -8.25
N ARG A 47 6.19 -3.40 -8.78
CA ARG A 47 6.10 -2.03 -9.30
C ARG A 47 5.08 -1.94 -10.42
N ASP A 48 5.15 -2.84 -11.38
CA ASP A 48 4.25 -2.83 -12.55
C ASP A 48 2.80 -3.06 -12.13
N MET A 49 2.56 -3.94 -11.15
CA MET A 49 1.24 -4.13 -10.55
C MET A 49 0.73 -2.84 -9.90
N LEU A 50 1.50 -2.26 -8.98
CA LEU A 50 1.06 -1.12 -8.16
C LEU A 50 0.85 0.16 -8.97
N ILE A 51 1.80 0.50 -9.85
CA ILE A 51 1.83 1.84 -10.47
C ILE A 51 1.61 1.87 -11.98
N ARG A 52 1.63 0.73 -12.68
CA ARG A 52 1.43 0.70 -14.14
C ARG A 52 0.10 0.08 -14.55
N THR A 53 -0.27 -1.03 -13.93
CA THR A 53 -1.38 -1.87 -14.44
C THR A 53 -2.63 -1.83 -13.57
N HIS A 54 -2.51 -1.88 -12.24
CA HIS A 54 -3.68 -2.05 -11.35
C HIS A 54 -3.96 -0.85 -10.44
N MET A 55 -3.30 0.29 -10.65
CA MET A 55 -3.45 1.47 -9.78
C MET A 55 -4.91 1.94 -9.68
N GLN A 56 -5.62 2.00 -10.81
CA GLN A 56 -7.00 2.49 -10.85
C GLN A 56 -7.94 1.54 -10.09
N ASP A 57 -7.83 0.24 -10.33
CA ASP A 57 -8.62 -0.77 -9.62
C ASP A 57 -8.37 -0.73 -8.11
N LEU A 58 -7.11 -0.55 -7.68
CA LEU A 58 -6.76 -0.41 -6.27
C LEU A 58 -7.44 0.82 -5.64
N VAL A 59 -7.48 1.95 -6.35
CA VAL A 59 -8.19 3.17 -5.92
C VAL A 59 -9.69 2.94 -5.88
N GLU A 60 -10.26 2.31 -6.90
CA GLU A 60 -11.69 2.03 -7.01
C GLU A 60 -12.19 1.11 -5.89
N VAL A 61 -11.49 0.00 -5.62
CA VAL A 61 -11.84 -0.92 -4.53
C VAL A 61 -11.73 -0.22 -3.17
N THR A 62 -10.69 0.61 -3.00
CA THR A 62 -10.55 1.41 -1.77
C THR A 62 -11.74 2.34 -1.57
N LYS A 63 -12.20 3.01 -2.62
CA LYS A 63 -13.35 3.92 -2.56
C LYS A 63 -14.68 3.19 -2.37
N THR A 64 -14.96 2.20 -3.20
CA THR A 64 -16.29 1.58 -3.31
C THR A 64 -16.54 0.49 -2.27
N VAL A 65 -15.48 -0.13 -1.74
CA VAL A 65 -15.59 -1.20 -0.75
C VAL A 65 -15.09 -0.71 0.61
N HIS A 66 -13.82 -0.38 0.72
CA HIS A 66 -13.22 -0.10 2.03
C HIS A 66 -13.78 1.19 2.66
N TYR A 67 -13.83 2.28 1.89
CA TYR A 67 -14.38 3.54 2.36
C TYR A 67 -15.89 3.48 2.57
N GLU A 68 -16.66 2.91 1.66
CA GLU A 68 -18.12 2.81 1.83
C GLU A 68 -18.51 1.94 3.02
N ASN A 69 -17.82 0.81 3.27
CA ASN A 69 -18.04 0.01 4.47
C ASN A 69 -17.79 0.82 5.75
N PHE A 70 -16.64 1.52 5.82
CA PHE A 70 -16.32 2.40 6.94
C PHE A 70 -17.35 3.52 7.10
N ARG A 71 -17.77 4.17 6.00
CA ARG A 71 -18.76 5.24 6.00
C ARG A 71 -20.10 4.76 6.54
N HIS A 72 -20.54 3.59 6.10
CA HIS A 72 -21.79 2.97 6.54
C HIS A 72 -21.77 2.67 8.04
N GLU A 73 -20.71 2.04 8.55
CA GLU A 73 -20.54 1.77 9.99
C GLU A 73 -20.59 3.07 10.83
N ARG A 74 -19.90 4.12 10.39
CA ARG A 74 -19.86 5.41 11.10
C ARG A 74 -21.21 6.13 11.08
N LEU A 75 -21.95 6.03 9.98
CA LEU A 75 -23.30 6.59 9.90
C LEU A 75 -24.28 5.82 10.77
N GLN A 76 -24.22 4.49 10.81
CA GLN A 76 -25.08 3.69 11.70
C GLN A 76 -24.81 3.98 13.18
N ALA A 77 -23.55 4.07 13.58
CA ALA A 77 -23.18 4.44 14.95
C ALA A 77 -23.72 5.83 15.35
N ARG A 78 -23.78 6.77 14.40
CA ARG A 78 -24.42 8.08 14.58
C ARG A 78 -25.94 7.97 14.70
N HIS A 79 -26.61 7.19 13.84
CA HIS A 79 -28.06 7.01 13.89
C HIS A 79 -28.51 6.25 15.16
N GLY A 80 -27.74 5.27 15.62
CA GLY A 80 -27.99 4.58 16.89
C GLY A 80 -27.95 5.51 18.11
N HIS A 81 -27.17 6.59 18.04
CA HIS A 81 -27.12 7.64 19.06
C HIS A 81 -28.23 8.70 18.96
N LEU A 82 -28.89 8.83 17.80
CA LEU A 82 -30.03 9.74 17.65
C LEU A 82 -31.32 9.13 18.23
N ASN A 83 -31.43 7.81 18.26
CA ASN A 83 -32.61 7.09 18.74
C ASN A 83 -32.63 6.84 20.26
N GLY A 84 -31.59 7.26 21.00
CA GLY A 84 -31.49 7.12 22.44
C GLY A 84 -30.63 8.22 23.05
N HIS A 85 -31.25 9.34 23.41
CA HIS A 85 -30.82 10.42 24.31
C HIS A 85 -29.29 10.72 24.48
N THR A 86 -28.90 11.90 23.94
CA THR A 86 -27.73 12.78 24.21
C THR A 86 -26.31 12.21 24.12
N ILE A 87 -25.58 12.54 23.03
CA ILE A 87 -24.10 12.64 23.07
C ILE A 87 -23.65 14.08 23.26
N ASN A 88 -22.78 14.28 24.25
CA ASN A 88 -21.91 15.45 24.36
C ASN A 88 -20.96 15.55 23.16
N ILE A 89 -21.23 16.49 22.26
CA ILE A 89 -20.50 16.80 21.00
C ILE A 89 -19.08 17.38 21.27
N VAL A 90 -18.53 17.21 22.48
CA VAL A 90 -17.34 17.94 22.94
C VAL A 90 -16.03 17.20 22.65
N ASN A 91 -16.04 15.93 22.27
CA ASN A 91 -14.80 15.16 22.02
C ASN A 91 -14.51 14.85 20.54
N LEU A 92 -15.11 15.58 19.60
CA LEU A 92 -14.88 15.40 18.15
C LEU A 92 -13.84 16.36 17.55
N ASN A 93 -13.14 17.18 18.34
CA ASN A 93 -12.17 18.15 17.80
C ASN A 93 -10.68 17.92 18.16
N GLU A 94 -10.29 16.89 18.90
CA GLU A 94 -8.90 16.74 19.37
C GLU A 94 -8.13 15.52 18.80
N SER A 95 -8.42 15.04 17.59
CA SER A 95 -7.54 14.03 16.96
C SER A 95 -7.38 14.18 15.46
N SER A 96 -7.70 15.36 14.93
CA SER A 96 -7.30 15.75 13.58
C SER A 96 -6.56 17.07 13.64
N LEU A 97 -5.40 17.03 14.31
CA LEU A 97 -4.13 17.71 14.00
C LEU A 97 -3.02 17.05 14.84
#